data_AF-A0A967WAI7-F1
#
_entry.id   AF-A0A967WAI7-F1
#
_cell.length_a   1.000
_cell.length_b   1.000
_cell.length_c   1.000
_cell.angle_alpha   90.00
_cell.angle_beta   90.00
_cell.angle_gamma   90.00
#
_symmetry.space_group_name_H-M   'P 1'
#
loop_
_entity.id
_entity.type
_entity.pdbx_description
1 polymer ?
#
loop_
_entity_poly.entity_id
_entity_poly.type
_entity_poly.pdbx_seq_one_letter_code
_entity_poly.pdbx_strand_id
1 'polypeptide(L)'
;VDPLNVSVNGCNDNKPYDRIAERSWTFRTIGYGHDLKTWKDIMSAFRLIGYDYVISIEHEDALMSTEEGLAKAVATLKEACIFEPPGEMFWA
;
A
#
# COMPACT_ATOMS: atom_id res chain seq x y z
N VAL A 1 -6.38 8.72 -4.52
CA VAL A 1 -7.13 8.94 -5.78
C VAL A 1 -8.03 10.13 -5.56
N ASP A 2 -7.96 11.12 -6.44
CA ASP A 2 -8.80 12.31 -6.36
C ASP A 2 -10.05 12.12 -7.25
N PRO A 3 -11.27 12.06 -6.67
CA PRO A 3 -12.47 11.78 -7.44
C PRO A 3 -12.85 12.90 -8.41
N LEU A 4 -12.48 14.15 -8.13
CA LEU A 4 -12.77 15.29 -9.00
C LEU A 4 -11.88 15.22 -10.24
N ASN A 5 -10.58 15.01 -10.06
CA ASN A 5 -9.64 14.87 -11.16
C ASN A 5 -9.94 13.63 -12.00
N VAL A 6 -10.32 12.49 -11.39
CA VAL A 6 -10.74 11.28 -12.12
C VAL A 6 -11.98 11.57 -12.99
N SER A 7 -12.93 12.38 -12.52
CA SER A 7 -14.16 12.66 -13.30
C SER A 7 -13.90 13.42 -14.60
N VAL A 8 -12.80 14.18 -14.67
CA VAL A 8 -12.41 14.99 -15.83
C VAL A 8 -11.37 14.27 -16.68
N ASN A 9 -10.34 13.70 -16.05
CA ASN A 9 -9.17 13.15 -16.73
C ASN A 9 -9.24 11.63 -16.94
N GLY A 10 -10.15 10.94 -16.22
CA GLY A 10 -10.13 9.48 -16.10
C GLY A 10 -8.97 8.95 -15.26
N CYS A 11 -8.87 7.62 -15.14
CA CYS A 11 -7.76 6.98 -14.39
C CYS A 11 -6.45 6.89 -15.19
N ASN A 12 -6.52 6.95 -16.52
CA ASN A 12 -5.34 6.95 -17.40
C ASN A 12 -4.78 8.38 -17.56
N ASP A 13 -4.43 8.99 -16.43
CA ASP A 13 -3.96 10.37 -16.36
C ASP A 13 -2.46 10.47 -16.70
N ASN A 14 -2.17 10.97 -17.89
CA ASN A 14 -0.84 11.02 -18.50
C ASN A 14 -0.03 12.29 -18.16
N LYS A 15 -0.50 13.12 -17.23
CA LYS A 15 0.26 14.30 -16.79
C LYS A 15 1.64 13.89 -16.25
N PRO A 16 2.60 14.82 -16.13
CA PRO A 16 3.83 14.58 -15.37
C PRO A 16 3.57 14.25 -13.89
N TYR A 17 4.50 13.54 -13.23
CA TYR A 17 4.35 13.10 -11.83
C TYR A 17 4.51 14.23 -10.80
N ASP A 18 5.17 15.33 -11.16
CA ASP A 18 5.34 16.52 -10.32
C ASP A 18 4.07 17.40 -10.24
N ARG A 19 3.09 17.21 -11.15
CA ARG A 19 1.79 17.91 -11.17
C ARG A 19 0.77 17.32 -10.18
N ILE A 20 1.21 16.96 -8.97
CA ILE A 20 0.45 16.13 -8.00
C ILE A 20 -1.01 16.58 -7.83
N ALA A 21 -1.25 17.88 -7.62
CA ALA A 21 -2.58 18.43 -7.36
C ALA A 21 -3.55 18.32 -8.55
N GLU A 22 -3.04 18.19 -9.78
CA GLU A 22 -3.83 18.10 -11.01
C GLU A 22 -4.02 16.66 -11.49
N ARG A 23 -3.39 15.69 -10.80
CA ARG A 23 -3.47 14.28 -11.14
C ARG A 23 -4.67 13.62 -10.50
N SER A 24 -5.21 12.66 -11.23
CA SER A 24 -6.26 11.75 -10.77
C SER A 24 -5.79 10.80 -9.67
N TRP A 25 -4.51 10.45 -9.69
CA TRP A 25 -3.83 9.69 -8.64
C TRP A 25 -2.31 9.91 -8.72
N THR A 26 -1.63 9.61 -7.63
CA THR A 26 -0.17 9.67 -7.53
C THR A 26 0.34 8.50 -6.69
N PHE A 27 1.61 8.15 -6.85
CA PHE A 27 2.28 7.18 -5.99
C PHE A 27 2.46 7.74 -4.58
N ARG A 28 2.24 6.89 -3.59
CA ARG A 28 2.30 7.21 -2.17
C ARG A 28 2.96 6.07 -1.43
N THR A 29 3.68 6.42 -0.38
CA THR A 29 4.14 5.48 0.67
C THR A 29 3.01 4.56 1.14
N ILE A 30 3.31 3.27 1.33
CA ILE A 30 2.38 2.26 1.88
C ILE A 30 1.80 2.78 3.21
N GLY A 31 0.46 2.81 3.31
CA GLY A 31 -0.28 3.39 4.44
C GLY A 31 -0.80 4.81 4.22
N TYR A 32 -0.33 5.53 3.18
CA TYR A 32 -0.80 6.88 2.82
C TYR A 32 -1.62 6.94 1.52
N GLY A 33 -1.73 5.81 0.81
CA GLY A 33 -2.63 5.63 -0.33
C GLY A 33 -3.85 4.80 0.05
N HIS A 34 -3.63 3.48 0.21
CA HIS A 34 -4.59 2.57 0.83
C HIS A 34 -4.37 2.50 2.34
N ASP A 35 -5.47 2.29 3.07
CA ASP A 35 -5.45 2.14 4.52
C ASP A 35 -4.79 0.82 4.97
N LEU A 36 -4.47 0.73 6.26
CA LEU A 36 -3.87 -0.46 6.84
C LEU A 36 -4.73 -1.71 6.68
N LYS A 37 -6.07 -1.56 6.72
CA LYS A 37 -6.99 -2.69 6.53
C LYS A 37 -6.77 -3.35 5.18
N THR A 38 -6.68 -2.55 4.11
CA THR A 38 -6.41 -3.06 2.76
C THR A 38 -5.12 -3.90 2.74
N TRP A 39 -4.05 -3.44 3.38
CA TRP A 39 -2.79 -4.19 3.46
C TRP A 39 -2.91 -5.47 4.29
N LYS A 40 -3.66 -5.46 5.40
CA LYS A 40 -3.97 -6.66 6.20
C LYS A 40 -4.76 -7.68 5.38
N ASP A 41 -5.70 -7.23 4.55
CA ASP A 41 -6.47 -8.10 3.66
C ASP A 41 -5.53 -8.76 2.61
N ILE A 42 -4.60 -8.01 2.01
CA ILE A 42 -3.61 -8.55 1.05
C ILE A 42 -2.70 -9.58 1.73
N MET A 43 -2.14 -9.28 2.90
CA MET A 43 -1.27 -10.21 3.63
C MET A 43 -2.02 -11.48 4.06
N SER A 44 -3.31 -11.35 4.42
CA SER A 44 -4.18 -12.49 4.71
C SER A 44 -4.41 -13.35 3.46
N ALA A 45 -4.63 -12.74 2.30
CA ALA A 45 -4.76 -13.46 1.04
C ALA A 45 -3.47 -14.25 0.69
N PHE A 46 -2.29 -13.66 0.90
CA PHE A 46 -1.01 -14.38 0.75
C PHE A 46 -0.89 -15.56 1.71
N ARG A 47 -1.30 -15.40 2.97
CA ARG A 47 -1.33 -16.50 3.93
C ARG A 47 -2.26 -17.63 3.48
N LEU A 48 -3.43 -17.32 2.93
CA LEU A 48 -4.41 -18.32 2.48
C LEU A 48 -3.90 -19.15 1.30
N ILE A 49 -3.11 -18.56 0.40
CA ILE A 49 -2.52 -19.27 -0.73
C ILE A 49 -1.16 -19.92 -0.40
N GLY A 50 -0.70 -19.82 0.85
CA GLY A 50 0.57 -20.39 1.30
C GLY A 50 1.81 -19.65 0.81
N TYR A 51 1.71 -18.37 0.43
CA TYR A 51 2.89 -17.56 0.11
C TYR A 51 3.62 -17.17 1.40
N ASP A 52 4.88 -17.58 1.51
CA ASP A 52 5.72 -17.42 2.70
C ASP A 52 7.06 -16.72 2.43
N TYR A 53 7.18 -16.10 1.25
CA TYR A 53 8.42 -15.46 0.81
C TYR A 53 8.40 -13.94 0.99
N VAL A 54 9.37 -13.27 0.37
CA VAL A 54 9.67 -11.85 0.56
C VAL A 54 8.53 -10.95 0.07
N ILE A 55 8.21 -9.91 0.85
CA ILE A 55 7.45 -8.75 0.39
C ILE A 55 8.45 -7.67 0.02
N SER A 56 8.60 -7.40 -1.27
CA SER A 56 9.49 -6.35 -1.78
C SER A 56 8.78 -5.00 -1.79
N ILE A 57 9.50 -3.92 -1.49
CA ILE A 57 9.01 -2.54 -1.57
C ILE A 57 9.73 -1.83 -2.71
N GLU A 58 8.96 -1.34 -3.68
CA GLU A 58 9.38 -0.31 -4.62
C GLU A 58 8.86 1.03 -4.10
N HIS A 59 9.76 1.96 -3.82
CA HIS A 59 9.41 3.22 -3.17
C HIS A 59 9.29 4.37 -4.16
N GLU A 60 8.07 4.88 -4.32
CA GLU A 60 7.78 6.08 -5.09
C GLU A 60 6.80 6.98 -4.33
N ASP A 61 7.27 8.16 -3.93
CA ASP A 61 6.48 9.12 -3.18
C ASP A 61 7.01 10.53 -3.46
N ALA A 62 6.16 11.42 -3.97
CA ALA A 62 6.56 12.79 -4.31
C ALA A 62 6.36 13.82 -3.18
N LEU A 63 5.86 13.41 -2.01
CA LEU A 63 5.60 14.27 -0.85
C LEU A 63 6.47 13.94 0.39
N MET A 64 7.21 12.83 0.38
CA MET A 64 8.10 12.42 1.46
C MET A 64 9.52 12.21 0.93
N SER A 65 10.52 12.31 1.80
CA SER A 65 11.85 11.82 1.45
C SER A 65 11.84 10.30 1.35
N THR A 66 12.79 9.76 0.60
CA THR A 66 12.98 8.31 0.42
C THR A 66 13.08 7.59 1.76
N GLU A 67 13.88 8.12 2.70
CA GLU A 67 14.10 7.50 4.00
C GLU A 67 12.84 7.51 4.87
N GLU A 68 12.12 8.64 4.93
CA GLU A 68 10.90 8.76 5.73
C GLU A 68 9.80 7.86 5.17
N GLY A 69 9.60 7.91 3.86
CA GLY A 69 8.60 7.11 3.16
C GLY A 69 8.88 5.62 3.30
N LEU A 70 10.11 5.18 3.05
CA LEU A 70 10.49 3.76 3.21
C LEU A 70 10.33 3.29 4.66
N ALA A 71 10.74 4.08 5.65
CA ALA A 71 10.59 3.73 7.06
C ALA A 71 9.12 3.53 7.47
N LYS A 72 8.23 4.44 7.01
CA LYS A 72 6.78 4.33 7.25
C LYS A 72 6.15 3.15 6.51
N ALA A 73 6.58 2.87 5.28
CA ALA A 73 6.12 1.71 4.51
C ALA A 73 6.47 0.40 5.24
N VAL A 74 7.72 0.27 5.70
CA VAL A 74 8.19 -0.90 6.45
C VAL A 74 7.41 -1.05 7.75
N ALA A 75 7.15 0.04 8.49
CA ALA A 75 6.36 -0.01 9.71
C ALA A 75 4.93 -0.51 9.45
N THR A 76 4.27 0.00 8.41
CA THR A 76 2.92 -0.41 8.02
C THR A 76 2.86 -1.89 7.63
N LEU A 77 3.82 -2.37 6.81
CA LEU A 77 3.86 -3.78 6.42
C LEU A 77 4.20 -4.69 7.59
N LYS A 78 5.07 -4.29 8.51
CA LYS A 78 5.34 -5.06 9.74
C LYS A 78 4.09 -5.24 10.59
N GLU A 79 3.21 -4.23 10.64
CA GLU A 79 1.93 -4.36 11.32
C GLU A 79 0.93 -5.25 10.54
N ALA A 80 0.96 -5.21 9.21
CA ALA A 80 0.04 -5.98 8.37
C ALA A 80 0.43 -7.46 8.23
N CYS A 81 1.73 -7.77 8.26
CA CYS A 81 2.24 -9.12 8.07
C CYS A 81 1.92 -10.03 9.27
N ILE A 82 1.65 -11.30 8.96
CA ILE A 82 1.49 -12.36 9.94
C ILE A 82 2.78 -13.17 9.93
N PHE A 83 3.45 -13.28 11.09
CA PHE A 83 4.75 -13.96 11.19
C PHE A 83 4.66 -15.36 11.78
N GLU A 84 3.65 -15.61 12.63
CA GLU A 84 3.49 -16.90 13.29
C GLU A 84 2.54 -17.83 12.52
N PRO A 85 2.69 -19.16 12.64
CA PRO A 85 1.68 -20.09 12.18
C PRO A 85 0.38 -19.93 12.98
N PRO A 86 -0.78 -20.28 12.42
CA PRO A 86 -2.01 -20.34 13.21
C PRO A 86 -1.85 -21.37 14.33
N GLY A 87 -2.29 -21.01 15.53
CA GLY A 87 -2.36 -21.94 16.67
C GLY A 87 -3.53 -22.93 16.52
N GLU A 88 -3.68 -23.80 17.53
CA GLU A 88 -4.83 -24.71 17.60
C GLU A 88 -6.14 -23.95 17.73
N MET A 89 -7.18 -24.45 17.06
CA MET A 89 -8.53 -23.89 17.14
C MET A 89 -9.18 -24.31 18.46
N PHE A 90 -9.26 -23.40 19.43
CA PHE A 90 -9.83 -23.65 20.76
C PHE A 90 -11.27 -23.13 20.94
N TRP A 91 -11.78 -22.36 19.99
CA TRP A 91 -13.06 -21.65 20.06
C TRP A 91 -14.17 -22.24 19.17
N ALA A 92 -13.93 -23.40 18.55
CA ALA A 92 -14.89 -24.14 17.74
C ALA A 92 -15.19 -25.51 18.34
#